data_AF-A0A843F9M1-F1
#
_entry.id   AF-A0A843F9M1-F1
#
_cell.length_a   1.000
_cell.length_b   1.000
_cell.length_c   1.000
_cell.angle_alpha   90.00
_cell.angle_beta   90.00
_cell.angle_gamma   90.00
#
_symmetry.space_group_name_H-M   'P 1'
#
loop_
_entity.id
_entity.type
_entity.pdbx_description
1 polymer ?
#
loop_
_entity_poly.entity_id
_entity_poly.type
_entity_poly.pdbx_seq_one_letter_code
_entity_poly.pdbx_strand_id
1 'polypeptide(L)'
;MYNDNRILVVIPARGGSKGIPRKNIRLLGGKPLIAHTIEMGNASKYVDDVLVTTDDNEIKFIAEKFGAETVKRDGKLAEDSIPLDPV
;
A
#
# COMPACT_ATOMS: atom_id res chain seq x y z
N MET A 1 14.86 7.91 10.73
CA MET A 1 14.39 9.02 11.59
C MET A 1 14.73 10.34 10.92
N TYR A 2 13.77 11.27 10.93
CA TYR A 2 13.91 12.62 10.41
C TYR A 2 13.58 13.62 11.52
N ASN A 3 14.54 14.48 11.88
CA ASN A 3 14.42 15.39 13.03
C ASN A 3 13.97 14.67 14.31
N ASP A 4 14.64 13.57 14.66
CA ASP A 4 14.32 12.70 15.80
C ASP A 4 12.91 12.06 15.80
N ASN A 5 12.16 12.19 14.70
CA ASN A 5 10.87 11.53 14.52
C ASN A 5 11.02 10.28 13.66
N ARG A 6 10.24 9.24 13.99
CA ARG A 6 10.05 8.09 13.10
C ARG A 6 8.99 8.39 12.06
N ILE A 7 9.26 8.08 10.80
CA ILE A 7 8.34 8.27 9.68
C ILE A 7 7.86 6.91 9.18
N LEU A 8 6.55 6.70 9.29
CA LEU A 8 5.85 5.55 8.70
C LEU A 8 5.14 5.99 7.42
N VAL A 9 5.40 5.29 6.32
CA VAL A 9 4.60 5.41 5.10
C VAL A 9 3.49 4.37 5.13
N VAL A 10 2.24 4.83 5.02
CA VAL A 10 1.07 3.95 4.94
C VAL A 10 0.54 3.96 3.51
N ILE A 11 0.42 2.78 2.90
CA ILE A 11 -0.10 2.56 1.54
C ILE A 11 -1.43 1.80 1.61
N PRO A 12 -2.56 2.52 1.53
CA PRO A 12 -3.88 1.94 1.30
C PRO A 12 -4.00 1.22 -0.05
N ALA A 13 -4.24 -0.08 -0.04
CA ALA A 13 -4.36 -0.86 -1.27
C ALA A 13 -5.50 -1.86 -1.20
N ARG A 14 -6.74 -1.40 -1.38
CA ARG A 14 -7.91 -2.29 -1.42
C ARG A 14 -7.96 -3.18 -2.67
N GLY A 15 -8.59 -4.35 -2.57
CA GLY A 15 -8.81 -5.25 -3.70
C GLY A 15 -9.80 -4.73 -4.74
N GLY A 16 -10.89 -4.11 -4.27
CA GLY A 16 -12.01 -3.60 -5.08
C GLY A 16 -11.72 -2.25 -5.75
N SER A 17 -10.97 -2.24 -6.86
CA SER A 17 -10.74 -1.01 -7.63
C SER A 17 -11.91 -0.71 -8.59
N LYS A 18 -12.56 0.47 -8.48
CA LYS A 18 -13.71 0.86 -9.33
C LYS A 18 -13.33 1.08 -10.80
N GLY A 19 -12.29 1.87 -11.05
CA GLY A 19 -11.93 2.28 -12.42
C GLY A 19 -11.17 1.20 -13.18
N ILE A 20 -10.04 0.75 -12.62
CA ILE A 20 -9.23 -0.30 -13.22
C ILE A 20 -9.29 -1.52 -12.29
N PRO A 21 -9.90 -2.64 -12.70
CA PRO A 21 -9.92 -3.86 -11.89
C PRO A 21 -8.50 -4.27 -11.48
N ARG A 22 -8.34 -4.67 -10.20
CA ARG A 22 -7.06 -5.10 -9.61
C ARG A 22 -5.91 -4.10 -9.81
N LYS A 23 -6.19 -2.79 -9.87
CA LYS A 23 -5.22 -1.72 -10.19
C LYS A 23 -3.87 -1.87 -9.47
N ASN A 24 -3.89 -2.15 -8.17
CA ASN A 24 -2.69 -2.18 -7.31
C ASN A 24 -1.68 -3.27 -7.69
N ILE A 25 -2.12 -4.36 -8.31
CA ILE A 25 -1.24 -5.47 -8.71
C ILE A 25 -1.04 -5.57 -10.22
N ARG A 26 -1.73 -4.72 -10.99
CA ARG A 26 -1.57 -4.65 -12.43
C ARG A 26 -0.17 -4.16 -12.77
N LEU A 27 0.42 -4.73 -13.83
CA LEU A 27 1.75 -4.33 -14.27
C LEU A 27 1.74 -2.91 -14.81
N LEU A 28 2.68 -2.10 -14.32
CA LEU A 28 3.08 -0.81 -14.84
C LEU A 28 4.60 -0.84 -15.02
N GLY A 29 5.09 -0.67 -16.24
CA GLY A 29 6.54 -0.72 -16.51
C GLY A 29 7.20 -2.04 -16.10
N GLY A 30 6.50 -3.17 -16.23
CA GLY A 30 7.03 -4.50 -15.91
C GLY A 30 6.95 -4.92 -14.43
N LYS A 31 6.45 -4.07 -13.53
CA LYS A 31 6.23 -4.40 -12.10
C LYS A 31 4.80 -4.13 -11.67
N PRO A 32 4.25 -4.84 -10.66
CA PRO A 32 2.96 -4.47 -10.06
C PRO A 32 2.93 -3.01 -9.64
N LEU A 33 1.82 -2.29 -9.86
CA LEU A 33 1.72 -0.86 -9.56
C LEU A 33 2.17 -0.52 -8.13
N ILE A 34 1.71 -1.28 -7.14
CA ILE A 34 2.03 -1.06 -5.72
C ILE A 34 3.52 -1.21 -5.41
N ALA A 35 4.26 -2.01 -6.19
CA ALA A 35 5.69 -2.23 -6.01
C ALA A 35 6.48 -0.93 -6.15
N HIS A 36 6.09 -0.07 -7.09
CA HIS A 36 6.77 1.23 -7.29
C HIS A 36 6.72 2.08 -6.03
N THR A 37 5.55 2.19 -5.38
CA THR A 37 5.39 2.97 -4.16
C THR A 37 6.17 2.36 -3.00
N ILE A 38 6.15 1.03 -2.85
CA ILE A 38 6.89 0.33 -1.80
C ILE A 38 8.40 0.53 -1.97
N GLU A 39 8.92 0.32 -3.18
CA GLU A 39 10.35 0.49 -3.48
C GLU A 39 10.80 1.95 -3.23
N MET A 40 9.98 2.94 -3.60
CA MET A 40 10.29 4.35 -3.32
C MET A 40 10.28 4.68 -1.82
N GLY A 41 9.34 4.11 -1.06
CA GLY A 41 9.31 4.24 0.40
C GLY A 41 10.56 3.64 1.03
N ASN A 42 10.89 2.40 0.66
CA ASN A 42 12.05 1.67 1.18
C ASN A 42 13.40 2.29 0.79
N ALA A 43 13.48 2.94 -0.38
CA ALA A 43 14.70 3.63 -0.82
C ALA A 43 14.90 5.01 -0.16
N SER A 44 13.89 5.55 0.52
CA SER A 44 13.96 6.88 1.12
C SER A 44 14.77 6.86 2.41
N LYS A 45 15.80 7.71 2.49
CA LYS A 45 16.60 7.91 3.71
C LYS A 45 15.82 8.49 4.89
N TYR A 46 14.60 8.99 4.66
CA TYR A 46 13.77 9.62 5.69
C TYR A 46 12.70 8.69 6.24
N VAL A 47 12.36 7.64 5.50
CA VAL A 47 11.30 6.69 5.89
C VAL A 47 11.93 5.60 6.73
N ASP A 48 11.31 5.32 7.88
CA ASP A 48 11.75 4.24 8.77
C ASP A 48 11.05 2.93 8.38
N ASP A 49 9.75 2.99 8.08
CA ASP A 49 8.92 1.82 7.83
C ASP A 49 7.92 2.08 6.69
N VAL A 50 7.62 1.03 5.92
CA VAL A 50 6.59 1.04 4.88
C VAL A 50 5.55 -0.04 5.18
N LEU A 51 4.30 0.39 5.33
CA LEU A 51 3.16 -0.46 5.66
C LEU A 51 2.11 -0.42 4.57
N VAL A 52 1.69 -1.58 4.07
CA VAL A 52 0.53 -1.72 3.19
C VAL A 52 -0.68 -2.21 3.98
N THR A 53 -1.82 -1.55 3.81
CA THR A 53 -3.09 -2.00 4.41
C THR A 53 -4.03 -2.48 3.31
N THR A 54 -4.54 -3.71 3.44
CA THR A 54 -5.34 -4.34 2.39
C THR A 54 -6.31 -5.37 2.92
N ASP A 55 -7.46 -5.48 2.27
CA ASP A 55 -8.48 -6.53 2.46
C ASP A 55 -8.21 -7.77 1.58
N ASP A 56 -7.18 -7.73 0.73
CA ASP A 56 -6.94 -8.70 -0.32
C ASP A 56 -5.62 -9.48 -0.11
N ASN A 57 -5.71 -10.80 -0.11
CA ASN A 57 -4.57 -11.68 0.18
C ASN A 57 -3.50 -11.66 -0.91
N GLU A 58 -3.86 -11.42 -2.18
CA GLU A 58 -2.89 -11.37 -3.27
C GLU A 58 -2.11 -10.03 -3.25
N ILE A 59 -2.80 -8.92 -2.95
CA ILE A 59 -2.14 -7.63 -2.70
C ILE A 59 -1.18 -7.76 -1.51
N LYS A 60 -1.62 -8.39 -0.41
CA LYS A 60 -0.78 -8.66 0.76
C LYS A 60 0.50 -9.40 0.38
N PHE A 61 0.36 -10.53 -0.30
CA PHE A 61 1.49 -11.37 -0.71
C PHE A 61 2.48 -10.63 -1.61
N ILE A 62 1.98 -9.84 -2.56
CA ILE A 62 2.83 -9.03 -3.44
C ILE A 62 3.54 -7.94 -2.63
N ALA A 63 2.85 -7.23 -1.74
CA ALA A 63 3.45 -6.20 -0.89
C ALA A 63 4.60 -6.73 -0.04
N GLU A 64 4.42 -7.88 0.61
CA GLU A 64 5.45 -8.56 1.41
C GLU A 64 6.66 -8.93 0.56
N LYS A 65 6.44 -9.42 -0.68
CA LYS A 65 7.54 -9.72 -1.62
C LYS A 65 8.37 -8.50 -2.00
N PHE A 66 7.80 -7.30 -1.98
CA PHE A 66 8.52 -6.04 -2.25
C PHE A 66 9.07 -5.38 -0.98
N GLY A 67 8.98 -6.05 0.17
CA GLY A 67 9.59 -5.61 1.42
C GLY A 67 8.78 -4.59 2.21
N ALA A 68 7.45 -4.54 2.02
CA ALA A 68 6.57 -3.80 2.91
C ALA A 68 6.00 -4.71 4.00
N GLU A 69 5.82 -4.16 5.20
CA GLU A 69 4.96 -4.77 6.20
C GLU A 69 3.50 -4.71 5.74
N THR A 70 2.65 -5.60 6.27
CA THR A 70 1.23 -5.61 5.93
C THR A 70 0.31 -5.70 7.13
N VAL A 71 -0.81 -4.99 7.03
CA VAL A 71 -1.92 -5.08 7.99
C VAL A 71 -3.19 -5.43 7.22
N LYS A 72 -3.90 -6.47 7.71
CA LYS A 72 -5.20 -6.83 7.18
C LYS A 72 -6.21 -5.73 7.51
N ARG A 73 -6.80 -5.16 6.48
CA ARG A 73 -7.88 -4.17 6.57
C ARG A 73 -9.21 -4.92 6.67
N ASP A 74 -10.08 -4.51 7.59
CA ASP A 74 -11.46 -4.99 7.61
C ASP A 74 -12.15 -4.61 6.29
N GLY A 75 -12.91 -5.52 5.70
CA GLY A 75 -13.64 -5.28 4.45
C GLY A 75 -14.57 -4.06 4.55
N LYS A 76 -15.13 -3.79 5.74
CA LYS A 76 -15.94 -2.59 6.00
C LYS A 76 -15.18 -1.28 5.78
N LEU A 77 -13.87 -1.28 6.00
CA LEU A 77 -12.98 -0.12 5.79
C LEU A 77 -12.41 -0.07 4.36
N ALA A 78 -12.70 -1.07 3.53
CA ALA A 78 -12.27 -1.15 2.14
C ALA A 78 -13.41 -0.82 1.16
N GLU A 79 -14.59 -0.48 1.68
CA GLU A 79 -15.76 -0.15 0.88
C GLU A 79 -15.56 1.13 0.05
N ASP A 80 -16.39 1.22 -0.99
CA ASP A 80 -16.35 2.28 -1.98
C ASP A 80 -16.76 3.66 -1.47
N SER A 81 -17.58 3.69 -0.44
CA SER A 81 -18.10 4.87 0.25
C SER A 81 -17.18 5.37 1.35
N ILE A 82 -16.11 4.63 1.68
CA ILE A 82 -15.22 4.92 2.80
C ILE A 82 -13.96 5.63 2.27
N PRO A 83 -13.83 6.95 2.47
CA PRO A 83 -12.64 7.68 2.06
C PRO A 83 -11.48 7.40 3.02
N LEU A 84 -10.26 7.78 2.60
CA LEU A 84 -9.07 7.66 3.42
C LEU A 84 -8.98 8.73 4.50
N ASP A 85 -9.34 9.96 4.13
CA ASP A 85 -9.46 11.10 5.02
C ASP A 85 -10.92 11.60 4.98
N PRO A 86 -11.44 12.19 6.06
CA PRO A 86 -12.70 12.92 5.99
C PRO A 86 -12.57 14.05 4.97
N VAL A 87 -13.42 14.02 3.94
CA VAL A 87 -13.64 15.13 3.00
C VAL A 87 -14.74 16.05 3.51
#